data_AF-A0A661LCM4-F1
#
_entry.id   AF-A0A661LCM4-F1
#
_cell.length_a   1.000
_cell.length_b   1.000
_cell.length_c   1.000
_cell.angle_alpha   90.00
_cell.angle_beta   90.00
_cell.angle_gamma   90.00
#
_symmetry.space_group_name_H-M   'P 1'
#
loop_
_entity.id
_entity.type
_entity.pdbx_description
1 polymer ?
#
loop_
_entity_poly.entity_id
_entity_poly.type
_entity_poly.pdbx_seq_one_letter_code
_entity_poly.pdbx_strand_id
1 'polypeptide(L)'
;MELTAKERMAIKRHGMAEQPPDLRNRNFEEVPYGYTPEEAVAEAQRCLSCKNKPCVSGCPVEVPIPEFIALIAEKKFAEAARVIKTKNVLPAVCGRVCPQENQCEGNCVRGKKDITQAVAIGNLERFVADYERENNLMELPEIPKKNGFKVAVIGSGPSGLTVAGDLIKLGYEVTIYEAFHRGGGVLVYGIPEFRLPKKIVETEIKALEDLGVK
;
A
#
# COMPACT_ATOMS: atom_id res chain seq x y z
N MET A 1 24.47 12.22 -7.76
CA MET A 1 24.35 12.17 -9.23
C MET A 1 23.13 11.33 -9.56
N GLU A 2 22.26 11.82 -10.43
CA GLU A 2 21.06 11.11 -10.85
C GLU A 2 21.43 10.01 -11.85
N LEU A 3 20.97 8.78 -11.62
CA LEU A 3 21.29 7.64 -12.49
C LEU A 3 20.61 7.79 -13.86
N THR A 4 21.38 7.58 -14.92
CA THR A 4 20.89 7.50 -16.30
C THR A 4 19.97 6.28 -16.50
N ALA A 5 19.11 6.31 -17.54
CA ALA A 5 18.26 5.17 -17.86
C ALA A 5 19.06 3.87 -18.10
N LYS A 6 20.25 3.97 -18.69
CA LYS A 6 21.14 2.82 -18.93
C LYS A 6 21.64 2.21 -17.61
N GLU A 7 22.07 3.04 -16.66
CA GLU A 7 22.51 2.59 -15.34
C GLU A 7 21.35 1.97 -14.56
N ARG A 8 20.18 2.60 -14.57
CA ARG A 8 18.98 2.05 -13.93
C ARG A 8 18.60 0.68 -14.52
N MET A 9 18.68 0.51 -15.84
CA MET A 9 18.38 -0.76 -16.50
C MET A 9 19.36 -1.88 -16.13
N ALA A 10 20.60 -1.55 -15.74
CA ALA A 10 21.58 -2.54 -15.29
C ALA A 10 21.32 -3.07 -13.87
N ILE A 11 20.53 -2.36 -13.05
CA ILE A 11 20.17 -2.78 -11.69
C ILE A 11 19.17 -3.94 -11.76
N LYS A 12 19.56 -5.07 -11.17
CA LYS A 12 18.74 -6.28 -11.05
C LYS A 12 17.55 -6.06 -10.11
N ARG A 13 16.43 -6.75 -10.36
CA ARG A 13 15.29 -6.74 -9.44
C ARG A 13 15.73 -7.32 -8.10
N HIS A 14 15.40 -6.63 -7.02
CA HIS A 14 15.59 -7.16 -5.69
C HIS A 14 14.43 -8.10 -5.39
N GLY A 15 14.75 -9.33 -5.01
CA GLY A 15 13.76 -10.25 -4.46
C GLY A 15 13.40 -9.82 -3.04
N MET A 16 12.21 -10.19 -2.58
CA MET A 16 11.86 -10.06 -1.17
C MET A 16 12.31 -11.32 -0.45
N ALA A 17 12.93 -11.18 0.71
CA ALA A 17 13.26 -12.33 1.53
C ALA A 17 11.96 -13.03 1.97
N GLU A 18 11.94 -14.36 1.92
CA GLU A 18 10.79 -15.18 2.30
C GLU A 18 11.20 -16.19 3.36
N GLN A 19 10.24 -16.61 4.18
CA GLN A 19 10.41 -17.76 5.06
C GLN A 19 10.85 -19.02 4.28
N PRO A 20 11.81 -19.80 4.80
CA PRO A 20 12.15 -21.10 4.25
C PRO A 20 10.93 -22.04 4.11
N PRO A 21 10.82 -22.82 3.01
CA PRO A 21 9.67 -23.70 2.76
C PRO A 21 9.36 -24.69 3.88
N ASP A 22 10.39 -25.21 4.55
CA ASP A 22 10.33 -26.16 5.65
C ASP A 22 9.89 -25.55 6.99
N LEU A 23 9.97 -24.22 7.10
CA LEU A 23 9.44 -23.47 8.24
C LEU A 23 8.00 -22.99 7.97
N ARG A 24 7.74 -22.38 6.80
CA ARG A 24 6.43 -21.78 6.47
C ARG A 24 5.29 -22.77 6.28
N ASN A 25 5.60 -24.07 6.14
CA ASN A 25 4.59 -25.11 6.06
C ASN A 25 4.01 -25.53 7.43
N ARG A 26 4.49 -24.94 8.53
CA ARG A 26 4.11 -25.27 9.91
C ARG A 26 3.54 -24.10 10.71
N ASN A 27 3.38 -22.92 10.09
CA ASN A 27 2.88 -21.73 10.76
C ASN A 27 1.95 -20.92 9.84
N PHE A 28 1.36 -19.86 10.40
CA PHE A 28 0.51 -18.91 9.68
C PHE A 28 1.13 -17.50 9.64
N GLU A 29 2.41 -17.37 9.95
CA GLU A 29 3.13 -16.10 9.89
C GLU A 29 3.31 -15.66 8.44
N GLU A 30 3.44 -14.34 8.22
CA GLU A 30 3.59 -13.78 6.88
C GLU A 30 4.81 -14.37 6.14
N VAL A 31 4.59 -14.92 4.95
CA VAL A 31 5.67 -15.60 4.20
C VAL A 31 6.76 -14.63 3.74
N PRO A 32 6.45 -13.50 3.07
CA PRO A 32 7.48 -12.56 2.67
C PRO A 32 7.78 -11.58 3.81
N TYR A 33 9.05 -11.42 4.17
CA TYR A 33 9.49 -10.57 5.28
C TYR A 33 9.38 -9.07 5.01
N GLY A 34 9.23 -8.65 3.75
CA GLY A 34 9.30 -7.23 3.37
C GLY A 34 10.71 -6.83 2.92
N TYR A 35 10.86 -5.58 2.47
CA TYR A 35 12.16 -5.01 2.16
C TYR A 35 12.78 -4.34 3.39
N THR A 36 14.10 -4.44 3.49
CA THR A 36 14.90 -3.49 4.26
C THR A 36 14.91 -2.11 3.58
N PRO A 37 15.25 -1.02 4.31
CA PRO A 37 15.42 0.29 3.71
C PRO A 37 16.42 0.30 2.54
N GLU A 38 17.51 -0.45 2.65
CA GLU A 38 18.54 -0.56 1.61
C GLU A 38 18.01 -1.24 0.35
N GLU A 39 17.29 -2.34 0.49
CA GLU A 39 16.65 -3.06 -0.63
C GLU A 39 15.57 -2.20 -1.29
N ALA A 40 14.76 -1.49 -0.50
CA ALA A 40 13.73 -0.60 -1.02
C ALA A 40 14.33 0.56 -1.83
N VAL A 41 15.42 1.17 -1.34
CA VAL A 41 16.15 2.22 -2.08
C VAL A 41 16.75 1.66 -3.37
N ALA A 42 17.39 0.49 -3.31
CA ALA A 42 18.01 -0.14 -4.47
C ALA A 42 16.98 -0.53 -5.54
N GLU A 43 15.81 -1.05 -5.13
CA GLU A 43 14.70 -1.36 -6.02
C GLU A 43 14.06 -0.08 -6.60
N ALA A 44 13.89 0.97 -5.79
CA ALA A 44 13.37 2.26 -6.23
C ALA A 44 14.25 2.92 -7.31
N GLN A 45 15.57 2.78 -7.20
CA GLN A 45 16.52 3.28 -8.20
C GLN A 45 16.32 2.65 -9.59
N ARG A 46 15.64 1.50 -9.70
CA ARG A 46 15.31 0.87 -10.98
C ARG A 46 14.24 1.63 -11.76
N CYS A 47 13.38 2.42 -11.12
CA CYS A 47 12.33 3.14 -11.81
C CYS A 47 12.90 4.12 -12.85
N LEU A 48 12.38 4.07 -14.08
CA LEU A 48 12.87 4.91 -15.19
C LEU A 48 12.22 6.29 -15.24
N SER A 49 11.36 6.63 -14.27
CA SER A 49 10.59 7.89 -14.24
C SER A 49 9.91 8.20 -15.58
N CYS A 50 9.22 7.20 -16.14
CA CYS A 50 8.67 7.27 -17.50
C CYS A 50 7.69 8.45 -17.64
N LYS A 51 7.89 9.30 -18.65
CA LYS A 51 7.04 10.47 -18.93
C LYS A 51 5.54 10.15 -18.99
N ASN A 52 5.17 9.06 -19.65
CA ASN A 52 3.76 8.67 -19.86
C ASN A 52 3.19 7.79 -18.73
N LYS A 53 3.99 7.47 -17.71
CA LYS A 53 3.59 6.76 -16.47
C LYS A 53 2.58 5.59 -16.67
N PRO A 54 2.84 4.61 -17.56
CA PRO A 54 1.87 3.55 -17.84
C PRO A 54 1.52 2.68 -16.61
N CYS A 55 2.42 2.60 -15.63
CA CYS A 55 2.15 1.94 -14.35
C CYS A 55 1.00 2.60 -13.57
N VAL A 56 0.83 3.93 -13.68
CA VAL A 56 -0.26 4.68 -13.04
C VAL A 56 -1.58 4.32 -13.68
N SER A 57 -1.66 4.30 -15.02
CA SER A 57 -2.86 3.86 -15.75
C SER A 57 -3.21 2.39 -15.51
N GLY A 58 -2.21 1.55 -15.20
CA GLY A 58 -2.40 0.15 -14.81
C GLY A 58 -2.87 -0.04 -13.37
N CYS A 59 -2.86 1.00 -12.54
CA CYS A 59 -3.36 0.96 -11.17
C CYS A 59 -4.83 1.41 -11.15
N PRO A 60 -5.77 0.60 -10.61
CA PRO A 60 -7.19 0.95 -10.60
C PRO A 60 -7.54 2.27 -9.91
N VAL A 61 -6.71 2.72 -8.96
CA VAL A 61 -6.90 3.98 -8.21
C VAL A 61 -5.88 5.06 -8.60
N GLU A 62 -5.10 4.82 -9.67
CA GLU A 62 -4.14 5.77 -10.23
C GLU A 62 -3.15 6.34 -9.19
N VAL A 63 -2.57 5.46 -8.35
CA VAL A 63 -1.53 5.85 -7.39
C VAL A 63 -0.39 6.60 -8.12
N PRO A 64 0.15 7.71 -7.58
CA PRO A 64 1.30 8.43 -8.16
C PRO A 64 2.62 7.63 -8.02
N ILE A 65 2.75 6.56 -8.82
CA ILE A 65 3.79 5.55 -8.67
C ILE A 65 5.21 6.12 -8.84
N PRO A 66 5.55 6.84 -9.93
CA PRO A 66 6.88 7.43 -10.07
C PRO A 66 7.23 8.40 -8.95
N GLU A 67 6.24 9.14 -8.43
CA GLU A 67 6.42 10.15 -7.39
C GLU A 67 6.81 9.51 -6.05
N PHE A 68 6.05 8.52 -5.57
CA PHE A 68 6.40 7.89 -4.30
C PHE A 68 7.71 7.10 -4.41
N ILE A 69 8.00 6.48 -5.57
CA ILE A 69 9.25 5.76 -5.78
C ILE A 69 10.45 6.70 -5.78
N ALA A 70 10.32 7.91 -6.35
CA ALA A 70 11.38 8.92 -6.27
C ALA A 70 11.70 9.30 -4.81
N LEU A 71 10.66 9.46 -3.98
CA LEU A 71 10.83 9.73 -2.55
C LEU A 71 11.51 8.57 -1.81
N ILE A 72 11.21 7.30 -2.16
CA ILE A 72 11.95 6.14 -1.61
C ILE A 72 13.42 6.21 -1.99
N ALA A 73 13.76 6.53 -3.25
CA ALA A 73 15.15 6.65 -3.70
C ALA A 73 15.91 7.78 -2.96
N GLU A 74 15.20 8.80 -2.49
CA GLU A 74 15.71 9.89 -1.65
C GLU A 74 15.67 9.58 -0.13
N LYS A 75 15.26 8.36 0.26
CA LYS A 75 15.08 7.93 1.66
C LYS A 75 13.99 8.67 2.44
N LYS A 76 13.05 9.31 1.74
CA LYS A 76 11.90 10.03 2.32
C LYS A 76 10.68 9.11 2.46
N PHE A 77 10.82 8.05 3.25
CA PHE A 77 9.85 6.95 3.29
C PHE A 77 8.45 7.35 3.79
N ALA A 78 8.36 8.17 4.84
CA ALA A 78 7.07 8.67 5.33
C ALA A 78 6.38 9.61 4.33
N GLU A 79 7.14 10.43 3.59
CA GLU A 79 6.59 11.24 2.50
C GLU A 79 6.06 10.36 1.36
N ALA A 80 6.77 9.28 1.01
CA ALA A 80 6.31 8.33 0.01
C ALA A 80 4.97 7.66 0.41
N ALA A 81 4.84 7.24 1.67
CA ALA A 81 3.58 6.69 2.20
C ALA A 81 2.43 7.71 2.10
N ARG A 82 2.69 8.97 2.46
CA ARG A 82 1.71 10.08 2.31
C ARG A 82 1.27 10.29 0.87
N VAL A 83 2.20 10.24 -0.10
CA VAL A 83 1.85 10.35 -1.53
C VAL A 83 0.91 9.23 -1.96
N ILE A 84 1.14 7.98 -1.54
CA ILE A 84 0.23 6.87 -1.85
C ILE A 84 -1.14 7.09 -1.22
N LYS A 85 -1.19 7.54 0.04
CA LYS A 85 -2.43 7.83 0.79
C LYS A 85 -3.31 8.93 0.19
N THR A 86 -2.81 9.69 -0.79
CA THR A 86 -3.64 10.63 -1.58
C THR A 86 -4.63 9.92 -2.51
N LYS A 87 -4.37 8.65 -2.86
CA LYS A 87 -5.17 7.85 -3.80
C LYS A 87 -5.61 6.50 -3.24
N ASN A 88 -4.84 5.92 -2.33
CA ASN A 88 -5.11 4.61 -1.76
C ASN A 88 -5.16 4.70 -0.23
N VAL A 89 -6.31 4.42 0.36
CA VAL A 89 -6.50 4.41 1.82
C VAL A 89 -5.92 3.19 2.53
N LEU A 90 -5.58 2.12 1.80
CA LEU A 90 -5.13 0.83 2.37
C LEU A 90 -3.80 0.37 1.74
N PRO A 91 -2.73 1.18 1.74
CA PRO A 91 -1.48 0.85 1.05
C PRO A 91 -0.80 -0.41 1.61
N ALA A 92 -0.84 -0.61 2.94
CA ALA A 92 -0.28 -1.80 3.58
C ALA A 92 -1.00 -3.09 3.15
N VAL A 93 -2.27 -3.00 2.75
CA VAL A 93 -3.07 -4.11 2.23
C VAL A 93 -2.80 -4.30 0.74
N CYS A 94 -2.98 -3.25 -0.06
CA CYS A 94 -2.85 -3.30 -1.52
C CYS A 94 -1.44 -3.77 -1.96
N GLY A 95 -0.39 -3.29 -1.31
CA GLY A 95 0.98 -3.74 -1.58
C GLY A 95 1.20 -5.25 -1.38
N ARG A 96 0.36 -5.92 -0.56
CA ARG A 96 0.41 -7.37 -0.28
C ARG A 96 -0.48 -8.21 -1.19
N VAL A 97 -1.64 -7.69 -1.56
CA VAL A 97 -2.72 -8.53 -2.12
C VAL A 97 -3.11 -8.18 -3.56
N CYS A 98 -2.73 -7.01 -4.08
CA CYS A 98 -2.97 -6.69 -5.47
C CYS A 98 -2.29 -7.73 -6.38
N PRO A 99 -2.93 -8.16 -7.49
CA PRO A 99 -2.28 -8.94 -8.53
C PRO A 99 -1.48 -8.01 -9.44
N GLN A 100 -0.31 -7.55 -8.98
CA GLN A 100 0.43 -6.47 -9.66
C GLN A 100 0.85 -6.82 -11.09
N GLU A 101 1.08 -8.11 -11.37
CA GLU A 101 1.39 -8.65 -12.69
C GLU A 101 0.30 -8.37 -13.73
N ASN A 102 -0.95 -8.21 -13.28
CA ASN A 102 -2.10 -7.85 -14.11
C ASN A 102 -2.51 -6.37 -13.96
N GLN A 103 -1.73 -5.57 -13.23
CA GLN A 103 -2.03 -4.18 -12.90
C GLN A 103 -0.80 -3.28 -13.17
N CYS A 104 -0.30 -2.60 -12.13
CA CYS A 104 0.75 -1.59 -12.24
C CYS A 104 2.08 -2.16 -12.75
N GLU A 105 2.49 -3.35 -12.28
CA GLU A 105 3.73 -4.01 -12.73
C GLU A 105 3.59 -4.58 -14.14
N GLY A 106 2.40 -5.11 -14.47
CA GLY A 106 2.05 -5.55 -15.84
C GLY A 106 2.22 -4.47 -16.90
N ASN A 107 2.01 -3.21 -16.52
CA ASN A 107 2.17 -2.05 -17.40
C ASN A 107 3.53 -1.35 -17.29
N CYS A 108 4.45 -1.87 -16.45
CA CYS A 108 5.77 -1.28 -16.28
C CYS A 108 6.60 -1.38 -17.57
N VAL A 109 7.21 -0.28 -18.02
CA VAL A 109 8.03 -0.25 -19.24
C VAL A 109 9.19 -1.26 -19.18
N ARG A 110 9.79 -1.44 -18.00
CA ARG A 110 10.86 -2.44 -17.79
C ARG A 110 10.37 -3.88 -17.93
N GLY A 111 9.11 -4.12 -17.56
CA GLY A 111 8.47 -5.43 -17.57
C GLY A 111 7.92 -5.87 -18.93
N LYS A 112 7.95 -5.01 -19.96
CA LYS A 112 7.27 -5.27 -21.26
C LYS A 112 7.71 -6.56 -21.96
N LYS A 113 8.98 -6.95 -21.84
CA LYS A 113 9.51 -8.18 -22.45
C LYS A 113 9.51 -9.36 -21.48
N ASP A 114 9.69 -9.06 -20.20
CA ASP A 114 9.78 -10.02 -19.11
C ASP A 114 9.26 -9.33 -17.86
N ILE A 115 8.09 -9.77 -17.39
CA ILE A 115 7.41 -9.18 -16.23
C ILE A 115 8.26 -9.24 -14.96
N THR A 116 9.16 -10.21 -14.87
CA THR A 116 10.09 -10.32 -13.73
C THR A 116 11.07 -9.15 -13.69
N GLN A 117 11.26 -8.40 -14.79
CA GLN A 117 12.09 -7.20 -14.85
C GLN A 117 11.36 -5.91 -14.48
N ALA A 118 10.03 -5.94 -14.29
CA ALA A 118 9.28 -4.79 -13.78
C ALA A 118 9.87 -4.27 -12.47
N VAL A 119 9.61 -2.99 -12.18
CA VAL A 119 9.84 -2.45 -10.84
C VAL A 119 8.87 -3.14 -9.89
N ALA A 120 9.32 -3.60 -8.73
CA ALA A 120 8.48 -4.23 -7.73
C ALA A 120 7.63 -3.20 -6.96
N ILE A 121 6.66 -2.59 -7.67
CA ILE A 121 5.81 -1.49 -7.18
C ILE A 121 5.03 -1.92 -5.94
N GLY A 122 4.46 -3.13 -5.94
CA GLY A 122 3.71 -3.63 -4.78
C GLY A 122 4.58 -3.76 -3.53
N ASN A 123 5.81 -4.26 -3.70
CA ASN A 123 6.76 -4.41 -2.61
C ASN A 123 7.21 -3.05 -2.05
N LEU A 124 7.39 -2.05 -2.91
CA LEU A 124 7.73 -0.68 -2.50
C LEU A 124 6.57 0.02 -1.78
N GLU A 125 5.34 -0.15 -2.26
CA GLU A 125 4.13 0.34 -1.59
C GLU A 125 3.96 -0.30 -0.20
N ARG A 126 4.12 -1.63 -0.11
CA ARG A 126 4.14 -2.35 1.16
C ARG A 126 5.20 -1.79 2.11
N PHE A 127 6.44 -1.65 1.63
CA PHE A 127 7.56 -1.20 2.45
C PHE A 127 7.29 0.15 3.11
N VAL A 128 6.83 1.16 2.35
CA VAL A 128 6.64 2.50 2.91
C VAL A 128 5.47 2.55 3.89
N ALA A 129 4.40 1.77 3.64
CA ALA A 129 3.28 1.67 4.57
C ALA A 129 3.67 0.96 5.88
N ASP A 130 4.46 -0.11 5.78
CA ASP A 130 5.00 -0.83 6.94
C ASP A 130 5.98 0.07 7.73
N TYR A 131 6.88 0.76 7.04
CA TYR A 131 7.86 1.68 7.64
C TYR A 131 7.17 2.80 8.43
N GLU A 132 6.15 3.43 7.84
CA GLU A 132 5.38 4.49 8.51
C GLU A 132 4.69 3.98 9.78
N ARG A 133 4.08 2.79 9.72
CA ARG A 133 3.42 2.15 10.87
C ARG A 133 4.42 1.80 11.98
N GLU A 134 5.53 1.15 11.64
CA GLU A 134 6.50 0.61 12.60
C GLU A 134 7.33 1.70 13.29
N ASN A 135 7.50 2.85 12.64
CA ASN A 135 8.22 3.99 13.18
C ASN A 135 7.30 5.04 13.82
N ASN A 136 5.99 4.76 13.95
CA ASN A 136 4.99 5.69 14.48
C ASN A 136 4.97 7.04 13.75
N LEU A 137 5.12 7.01 12.42
CA LEU A 137 5.16 8.20 11.56
C LEU A 137 3.81 8.46 10.85
N MET A 138 2.76 7.73 11.24
CA MET A 138 1.43 7.94 10.68
C MET A 138 0.89 9.30 11.10
N GLU A 139 0.59 10.14 10.12
CA GLU A 139 -0.07 11.43 10.33
C GLU A 139 -1.56 11.30 10.01
N LEU A 140 -2.39 11.57 11.00
CA LEU A 140 -3.83 11.70 10.82
C LEU A 140 -4.12 13.06 10.18
N PRO A 141 -4.90 13.12 9.08
CA PRO A 141 -5.28 14.38 8.49
C PRO A 141 -6.12 15.21 9.46
N GLU A 142 -5.99 16.53 9.38
CA GLU A 142 -6.92 17.43 10.07
C GLU A 142 -8.34 17.24 9.52
N ILE A 143 -9.27 16.92 10.42
CA ILE A 143 -10.68 16.76 10.08
C ILE A 143 -11.35 18.14 10.08
N PRO A 144 -12.02 18.53 8.98
CA PRO A 144 -12.72 19.81 8.94
C PRO A 144 -13.91 19.83 9.92
N LYS A 145 -14.46 21.03 10.18
CA LYS A 145 -15.69 21.15 10.97
C LYS A 145 -16.80 20.31 10.36
N LYS A 146 -17.60 19.68 11.22
CA LYS A 146 -18.75 18.87 10.81
C LYS A 146 -19.67 19.68 9.90
N ASN A 147 -20.03 19.11 8.76
CA ASN A 147 -20.90 19.74 7.76
C ASN A 147 -22.41 19.60 8.09
N GLY A 148 -22.75 18.91 9.18
CA GLY A 148 -24.12 18.72 9.66
C GLY A 148 -24.84 17.50 9.10
N PHE A 149 -24.24 16.77 8.16
CA PHE A 149 -24.83 15.57 7.55
C PHE A 149 -24.28 14.29 8.17
N LYS A 150 -25.16 13.28 8.30
CA LYS A 150 -24.83 11.95 8.81
C LYS A 150 -24.89 10.92 7.69
N VAL A 151 -23.92 10.01 7.64
CA VAL A 151 -23.84 8.95 6.64
C VAL A 151 -23.70 7.60 7.33
N ALA A 152 -24.57 6.65 6.95
CA ALA A 152 -24.47 5.26 7.35
C ALA A 152 -23.81 4.45 6.22
N VAL A 153 -22.78 3.68 6.56
CA VAL A 153 -22.08 2.75 5.66
C VAL A 153 -22.43 1.33 6.11
N ILE A 154 -22.96 0.50 5.21
CA ILE A 154 -23.33 -0.89 5.52
C ILE A 154 -22.21 -1.82 5.05
N GLY A 155 -21.49 -2.43 5.99
CA GLY A 155 -20.35 -3.31 5.77
C GLY A 155 -19.00 -2.61 5.96
N SER A 156 -18.09 -3.29 6.67
CA SER A 156 -16.75 -2.79 7.01
C SER A 156 -15.63 -3.40 6.16
N GLY A 157 -15.95 -3.90 4.97
CA GLY A 157 -14.94 -4.35 4.01
C GLY A 157 -14.12 -3.19 3.42
N PRO A 158 -13.16 -3.46 2.51
CA PRO A 158 -12.31 -2.44 1.91
C PRO A 158 -13.08 -1.23 1.36
N SER A 159 -14.22 -1.48 0.68
CA SER A 159 -15.08 -0.43 0.14
C SER A 159 -15.68 0.45 1.23
N GLY A 160 -16.19 -0.15 2.31
CA GLY A 160 -16.80 0.60 3.43
C GLY A 160 -15.78 1.44 4.19
N LEU A 161 -14.60 0.87 4.47
CA LEU A 161 -13.50 1.58 5.11
C LEU A 161 -13.00 2.75 4.24
N THR A 162 -12.91 2.55 2.91
CA THR A 162 -12.52 3.61 1.97
C THR A 162 -13.53 4.75 1.97
N VAL A 163 -14.81 4.44 1.81
CA VAL A 163 -15.88 5.46 1.82
C VAL A 163 -15.90 6.22 3.13
N ALA A 164 -15.73 5.53 4.26
CA ALA A 164 -15.67 6.20 5.57
C ALA A 164 -14.46 7.12 5.70
N GLY A 165 -13.28 6.66 5.28
CA GLY A 165 -12.05 7.44 5.29
C GLY A 165 -12.08 8.68 4.40
N ASP A 166 -12.82 8.66 3.29
CA ASP A 166 -12.99 9.83 2.43
C ASP A 166 -14.06 10.79 2.97
N LEU A 167 -15.20 10.28 3.42
CA LEU A 167 -16.30 11.12 3.92
C LEU A 167 -15.94 11.84 5.23
N ILE A 168 -15.15 11.23 6.12
CA ILE A 168 -14.71 11.90 7.36
C ILE A 168 -13.84 13.12 7.04
N LYS A 169 -12.97 13.04 6.03
CA LYS A 169 -12.13 14.15 5.55
C LYS A 169 -12.93 15.27 4.88
N LEU A 170 -14.19 15.01 4.50
CA LEU A 170 -15.14 16.00 3.98
C LEU A 170 -16.08 16.56 5.06
N GLY A 171 -15.88 16.17 6.34
CA GLY A 171 -16.62 16.69 7.49
C GLY A 171 -17.97 16.01 7.73
N TYR A 172 -18.25 14.86 7.13
CA TYR A 172 -19.45 14.08 7.43
C TYR A 172 -19.32 13.35 8.77
N GLU A 173 -20.44 13.14 9.48
CA GLU A 173 -20.48 12.19 10.58
C GLU A 173 -20.78 10.79 10.03
N VAL A 174 -19.78 9.92 10.05
CA VAL A 174 -19.86 8.58 9.45
C VAL A 174 -20.06 7.51 10.53
N THR A 175 -20.94 6.56 10.25
CA THR A 175 -21.10 5.34 11.07
C THR A 175 -21.11 4.10 10.18
N ILE A 176 -20.25 3.13 10.47
CA ILE A 176 -20.16 1.84 9.78
C ILE A 176 -20.95 0.80 10.58
N TYR A 177 -21.86 0.09 9.89
CA TYR A 177 -22.59 -1.03 10.46
C TYR A 177 -22.02 -2.34 9.90
N GLU A 178 -21.46 -3.16 10.78
CA GLU A 178 -20.88 -4.47 10.44
C GLU A 178 -21.70 -5.59 11.07
N ALA A 179 -21.93 -6.68 10.32
CA ALA A 179 -22.67 -7.84 10.78
C ALA A 179 -21.82 -8.76 11.69
N PHE A 180 -20.52 -8.81 11.45
CA PHE A 180 -19.58 -9.62 12.22
C PHE A 180 -19.01 -8.87 13.45
N HIS A 181 -18.39 -9.62 14.35
CA HIS A 181 -17.83 -9.11 15.61
C HIS A 181 -16.50 -8.34 15.46
N ARG A 182 -15.93 -8.29 14.25
CA ARG A 182 -14.74 -7.48 13.90
C ARG A 182 -14.93 -6.88 12.52
N GLY A 183 -14.48 -5.64 12.36
CA GLY A 183 -14.46 -4.97 11.07
C GLY A 183 -13.39 -5.50 10.12
N GLY A 184 -13.53 -5.24 8.81
CA GLY A 184 -12.53 -5.54 7.78
C GLY A 184 -12.98 -6.52 6.69
N GLY A 185 -14.14 -7.17 6.86
CA GLY A 185 -14.71 -8.08 5.86
C GLY A 185 -13.74 -9.19 5.41
N VAL A 186 -13.54 -9.33 4.09
CA VAL A 186 -12.62 -10.32 3.50
C VAL A 186 -11.18 -10.16 4.00
N LEU A 187 -10.76 -8.96 4.41
CA LEU A 187 -9.42 -8.73 4.95
C LEU A 187 -9.19 -9.46 6.28
N VAL A 188 -10.26 -9.70 7.05
CA VAL A 188 -10.22 -10.42 8.33
C VAL A 188 -10.64 -11.87 8.17
N TYR A 189 -11.76 -12.14 7.48
CA TYR A 189 -12.35 -13.48 7.45
C TYR A 189 -12.02 -14.30 6.18
N GLY A 190 -11.37 -13.71 5.19
CA GLY A 190 -11.06 -14.38 3.91
C GLY A 190 -9.56 -14.59 3.69
N ILE A 191 -8.78 -13.51 3.60
CA ILE A 191 -7.35 -13.59 3.27
C ILE A 191 -6.58 -14.15 4.48
N PRO A 192 -5.80 -15.23 4.35
CA PRO A 192 -5.10 -15.82 5.50
C PRO A 192 -3.97 -14.94 6.06
N GLU A 193 -3.62 -15.18 7.33
CA GLU A 193 -2.57 -14.45 8.08
C GLU A 193 -1.19 -14.50 7.37
N PHE A 194 -0.86 -15.63 6.75
CA PHE A 194 0.42 -15.82 6.05
C PHE A 194 0.59 -14.92 4.81
N ARG A 195 -0.49 -14.25 4.38
CA ARG A 195 -0.52 -13.30 3.26
C ARG A 195 -0.88 -11.88 3.68
N LEU A 196 -1.79 -11.73 4.65
CA LEU A 196 -2.20 -10.42 5.17
C LEU A 196 -2.37 -10.50 6.70
N PRO A 197 -1.38 -10.05 7.47
CA PRO A 197 -1.47 -10.04 8.92
C PRO A 197 -2.64 -9.21 9.45
N LYS A 198 -3.45 -9.76 10.36
CA LYS A 198 -4.67 -9.07 10.86
C LYS A 198 -4.35 -7.78 11.60
N LYS A 199 -3.19 -7.71 12.26
CA LYS A 199 -2.71 -6.50 12.94
C LYS A 199 -2.68 -5.28 12.01
N ILE A 200 -2.43 -5.48 10.72
CA ILE A 200 -2.43 -4.41 9.72
C ILE A 200 -3.84 -3.87 9.54
N VAL A 201 -4.81 -4.75 9.35
CA VAL A 201 -6.23 -4.38 9.19
C VAL A 201 -6.76 -3.70 10.44
N GLU A 202 -6.40 -4.21 11.63
CA GLU A 202 -6.74 -3.61 12.91
C GLU A 202 -6.16 -2.19 13.05
N THR A 203 -4.94 -1.96 12.56
CA THR A 203 -4.31 -0.63 12.57
C THR A 203 -5.05 0.37 11.66
N GLU A 204 -5.44 -0.06 10.46
CA GLU A 204 -6.18 0.80 9.51
C GLU A 204 -7.57 1.16 10.04
N ILE A 205 -8.27 0.18 10.65
CA ILE A 205 -9.58 0.43 11.30
C ILE A 205 -9.39 1.40 12.47
N LYS A 206 -8.39 1.18 13.32
CA LYS A 206 -8.10 2.06 14.45
C LYS A 206 -7.79 3.49 13.99
N ALA A 207 -7.07 3.67 12.89
CA ALA A 207 -6.82 5.00 12.33
C ALA A 207 -8.13 5.71 11.94
N LEU A 208 -9.11 5.00 11.39
CA LEU A 208 -10.44 5.58 11.09
C LEU A 208 -11.23 5.91 12.36
N GLU A 209 -11.17 5.05 13.38
CA GLU A 209 -11.77 5.32 14.70
C GLU A 209 -11.15 6.57 15.35
N ASP A 210 -9.82 6.71 15.27
CA ASP A 210 -9.07 7.86 15.78
C ASP A 210 -9.42 9.16 15.02
N LEU A 211 -9.89 9.07 13.76
CA LEU A 211 -10.46 10.19 12.98
C LEU A 211 -11.94 10.50 13.35
N GLY A 212 -12.57 9.67 14.17
CA GLY A 212 -13.95 9.86 14.64
C GLY A 212 -15.01 9.13 13.83
N VAL A 213 -14.63 8.19 12.96
CA VAL A 213 -15.58 7.23 12.36
C VAL A 213 -16.12 6.31 13.47
N LYS A 214 -17.42 6.06 13.45
CA LYS A 214 -18.12 5.20 14.42
C LYS A 214 -18.47 3.84 13.84
#